data_AF-A0A285DS20-F1
#
_entry.id   AF-A0A285DS20-F1
#
_cell.length_a   1.000
_cell.length_b   1.000
_cell.length_c   1.000
_cell.angle_alpha   90.00
_cell.angle_beta   90.00
_cell.angle_gamma   90.00
#
_symmetry.space_group_name_H-M   'P 1'
#
loop_
_entity.id
_entity.type
_entity.pdbx_description
1 polymer ?
#
loop_
_entity_poly.entity_id
_entity_poly.type
_entity_poly.pdbx_seq_one_letter_code
_entity_poly.pdbx_strand_id
1 'polypeptide(L)' 'MAEPGLAVVEIAAVDEKTAFAVQSLLATQCAIAPAAHATREPGHPGVRLRCFLDLRQAPD' A
#
# COMPACT_ATOMS: atom_id res chain seq x y z
N MET A 1 14.29 2.29 17.25
CA MET A 1 13.09 1.66 17.84
C MET A 1 11.93 2.04 16.91
N ALA A 2 11.19 1.07 16.38
CA ALA A 2 10.04 1.39 15.52
C ALA A 2 8.94 1.96 16.43
N GLU A 3 8.71 3.26 16.35
CA GLU A 3 7.64 3.92 17.09
C GLU A 3 6.27 3.39 16.61
N PRO A 4 5.31 3.16 17.51
CA PRO A 4 3.98 2.70 17.12
C PRO A 4 3.34 3.70 16.16
N GLY A 5 2.82 3.20 15.04
CA GLY A 5 2.21 4.04 14.00
C GLY A 5 2.67 3.72 12.57
N LEU A 6 3.76 2.98 12.40
CA LEU A 6 4.15 2.47 11.08
C LEU A 6 3.55 1.08 10.84
N ALA A 7 2.77 0.91 9.78
CA ALA A 7 2.18 -0.35 9.35
C ALA A 7 2.58 -0.69 7.91
N VAL A 8 2.67 -1.98 7.60
CA VAL A 8 2.90 -2.48 6.23
C VAL A 8 1.58 -3.06 5.72
N VAL A 9 1.14 -2.62 4.54
CA VAL A 9 -0.05 -3.17 3.89
C VAL A 9 0.37 -3.81 2.56
N GLU A 10 -0.09 -5.03 2.36
CA GLU A 10 0.05 -5.77 1.12
C GLU A 10 -1.30 -5.80 0.40
N ILE A 11 -1.31 -5.29 -0.83
CA ILE A 11 -2.49 -5.16 -1.68
C ILE A 11 -2.35 -6.17 -2.81
N ALA A 12 -3.22 -7.18 -2.83
CA ALA A 12 -3.35 -8.10 -3.96
C ALA A 12 -4.54 -7.67 -4.82
N ALA A 13 -4.29 -7.41 -6.11
CA ALA A 13 -5.34 -7.02 -7.05
C ALA A 13 -5.15 -7.75 -8.39
N VAL A 14 -6.19 -7.82 -9.22
CA VAL A 14 -6.09 -8.50 -10.52
C VAL A 14 -5.21 -7.73 -11.52
N ASP A 15 -5.07 -6.41 -11.33
CA ASP A 15 -4.34 -5.50 -12.21
C ASP A 15 -3.68 -4.36 -11.41
N GLU A 16 -2.60 -3.80 -11.96
CA GLU A 16 -1.86 -2.68 -11.39
C GLU A 16 -2.75 -1.46 -11.12
N LYS A 17 -3.67 -1.12 -12.01
CA LYS A 17 -4.57 0.03 -11.86
C LYS A 17 -5.41 -0.09 -10.60
N THR A 18 -5.92 -1.30 -10.31
CA THR A 18 -6.70 -1.56 -9.11
C THR A 18 -5.83 -1.49 -7.85
N ALA A 19 -4.61 -2.03 -7.89
CA ALA A 19 -3.68 -1.94 -6.76
C ALA A 19 -3.29 -0.50 -6.44
N PHE A 20 -3.01 0.31 -7.47
CA PHE A 20 -2.70 1.74 -7.33
C PHE A 20 -3.90 2.56 -6.84
N ALA A 21 -5.13 2.26 -7.29
CA ALA A 21 -6.33 2.91 -6.79
C ALA A 21 -6.53 2.68 -5.28
N VAL A 22 -6.30 1.45 -4.80
CA VAL A 22 -6.35 1.12 -3.37
C VAL A 22 -5.24 1.84 -2.60
N GLN A 23 -4.01 1.86 -3.10
CA GLN A 23 -2.92 2.65 -2.51
C GLN A 23 -3.30 4.13 -2.38
N SER A 24 -3.86 4.72 -3.43
CA SER A 24 -4.23 6.14 -3.43
C SER A 24 -5.34 6.44 -2.43
N LEU A 25 -6.34 5.56 -2.27
CA LEU A 25 -7.39 5.70 -1.25
C LEU A 25 -6.83 5.64 0.17
N LEU A 26 -5.86 4.74 0.41
CA LEU A 26 -5.19 4.65 1.70
C LEU A 26 -4.30 5.88 1.94
N ALA A 27 -3.69 6.45 0.89
CA ALA A 27 -2.83 7.63 0.98
C ALA A 27 -3.61 8.91 1.31
N THR A 28 -4.90 8.97 0.97
CA THR A 28 -5.78 10.06 1.39
C THR A 28 -6.07 10.01 2.90
N GLN A 29 -6.01 8.83 3.51
CA GLN A 29 -6.38 8.61 4.92
C GLN A 29 -5.17 8.53 5.87
N CYS A 30 -3.94 8.43 5.35
CA CYS A 30 -2.71 8.33 6.14
C CYS A 30 -1.54 8.84 5.30
N ALA A 31 -0.48 9.36 5.92
CA ALA A 31 0.75 9.60 5.16
C ALA A 31 1.33 8.23 4.72
N ILE A 32 1.35 8.00 3.41
CA ILE A 32 1.91 6.78 2.83
C ILE A 32 3.25 7.11 2.18
N ALA A 33 4.28 6.36 2.53
CA ALA A 33 5.45 6.28 1.66
C ALA A 33 5.03 5.46 0.43
N PRO A 34 5.01 6.06 -0.78
CA PRO A 34 4.53 5.37 -1.97
C PRO A 34 5.31 4.07 -2.16
N ALA A 35 4.59 2.97 -2.37
CA ALA A 35 5.22 1.71 -2.73
C ALA A 35 5.92 1.87 -4.07
N ALA A 36 7.21 1.57 -4.10
CA ALA A 36 8.06 1.79 -5.27
C ALA A 36 7.76 0.85 -6.45
N HIS A 37 6.97 -0.23 -6.27
CA HIS A 37 6.66 -1.15 -7.37
C HIS A 37 5.47 -2.07 -7.05
N ALA A 38 4.50 -2.15 -7.95
CA ALA A 38 3.62 -3.32 -8.04
C ALA A 38 4.40 -4.46 -8.69
N THR A 39 4.46 -5.61 -8.04
CA THR A 39 5.16 -6.81 -8.55
C THR A 39 4.14 -7.86 -8.94
N ARG A 40 4.36 -8.52 -10.08
CA ARG A 40 3.55 -9.66 -10.51
C ARG A 40 4.23 -10.94 -10.01
N GLU A 41 3.62 -11.58 -9.02
CA GLU A 41 4.14 -12.84 -8.48
C GLU A 41 3.88 -13.99 -9.48
N PRO A 42 4.92 -14.70 -9.96
CA PRO A 42 4.72 -15.83 -10.85
C PRO A 42 3.91 -16.93 -10.16
N GLY A 43 2.81 -17.36 -10.78
CA GLY A 43 1.89 -18.38 -10.24
C GLY A 43 0.65 -17.83 -9.52
N HIS A 44 0.55 -16.51 -9.32
CA HIS A 44 -0.66 -15.89 -8.77
C HIS A 44 -1.40 -15.05 -9.83
N PRO A 45 -2.74 -15.15 -9.90
CA PRO A 45 -3.51 -14.26 -10.77
C PRO A 45 -3.52 -12.85 -10.18
N GLY A 46 -2.75 -11.95 -10.80
CA GLY A 46 -2.77 -10.52 -10.51
C GLY A 46 -1.43 -9.93 -10.07
N VAL A 47 -1.48 -8.77 -9.44
CA VAL A 47 -0.36 -7.98 -8.94
C VAL A 47 -0.40 -7.85 -7.43
N ARG A 48 0.77 -7.67 -6.82
CA ARG A 48 0.95 -7.40 -5.41
C ARG A 48 1.72 -6.10 -5.22
N LEU A 49 1.16 -5.19 -4.43
CA LEU A 49 1.75 -3.90 -4.09
C LEU A 49 1.96 -3.84 -2.59
N ARG A 50 3.13 -3.39 -2.15
CA ARG A 50 3.47 -3.32 -0.73
C ARG A 50 3.79 -1.89 -0.31
N CYS A 51 2.91 -1.29 0.49
CA CYS A 51 3.01 0.10 0.96
C CYS A 51 3.34 0.17 2.46
N PHE A 52 4.01 1.25 2.86
CA PHE A 52 4.20 1.61 4.26
C PHE A 52 3.24 2.74 4.61
N LEU A 53 2.35 2.50 5.56
CA LEU A 53 1.42 3.48 6.10
C LEU A 53 1.99 4.05 7.39
N ASP A 54 1.97 5.37 7.50
CA ASP A 54 2.17 6.06 8.77
C ASP A 54 0.81 6.54 9.30
N LEU A 55 0.28 5.80 10.27
CA LEU A 55 -1.00 6.04 10.92
C LEU A 55 -0.96 7.23 11.89
N ARG A 56 0.21 7.81 12.17
CA ARG A 56 0.35 9.00 13.03
C ARG A 56 -0.06 10.27 12.31
N GLN A 57 -0.17 10.20 10.98
CA GLN A 57 -0.52 11.28 10.09
C GLN A 57 -1.97 11.15 9.59
N ALA A 58 -2.83 10.43 10.31
CA ALA A 58 -4.24 10.34 9.97
C ALA A 58 -4.85 11.77 9.89
N PRO A 59 -5.63 12.09 8.85
CA PRO A 59 -6.35 13.35 8.78
C PRO A 59 -7.37 13.40 9.93
N ASP A 60 -7.54 14.60 10.49
CA ASP A 60 -8.51 14.92 11.54
C ASP A 60 -9.95 14.52 11.16
#